data_AF-A0A2Z3KEG3-F1
#
_entry.id   AF-A0A2Z3KEG3-F1
#
_cell.length_a   1.000
_cell.length_b   1.000
_cell.length_c   1.000
_cell.angle_alpha   90.00
_cell.angle_beta   90.00
_cell.angle_gamma   90.00
#
_symmetry.space_group_name_H-M   'P 1'
#
loop_
_entity.id
_entity.type
_entity.pdbx_description
1 polymer ?
#
loop_
_entity_poly.entity_id
_entity_poly.type
_entity_poly.pdbx_seq_one_letter_code
_entity_poly.pdbx_strand_id
1 'polypeptide(L)'
;MGKISSSTVSAENAISKLQGSTFSHQGQQVETSGSTLKCMSSAKQLNNDMLKDLNELVTSIQGQAKKVTGLAELIESRDQQDASTLTTMNWGF
;
A
#
# COMPACT_ATOMS: atom_id res chain seq x y z
N MET A 1 10.85 28.75 6.71
CA MET A 1 9.63 27.92 6.88
C MET A 1 9.45 27.14 5.60
N GLY A 2 9.65 25.82 5.62
CA GLY A 2 9.50 25.00 4.42
C GLY A 2 8.03 24.95 4.01
N LYS A 3 7.72 25.23 2.74
CA LYS A 3 6.38 25.05 2.20
C LYS A 3 6.08 23.55 2.26
N ILE A 4 5.13 23.14 3.10
CA ILE A 4 4.56 21.79 3.00
C ILE A 4 3.73 21.84 1.73
N SER A 5 4.22 21.22 0.67
CA SER A 5 3.50 21.06 -0.59
C SER A 5 3.47 19.58 -0.89
N SER A 6 2.28 19.05 -1.11
CA SER A 6 2.10 17.65 -1.47
C SER A 6 2.25 17.44 -2.97
N SER A 7 2.70 16.25 -3.36
CA SER A 7 2.82 15.82 -4.75
C SER A 7 2.30 14.39 -4.86
N THR A 8 1.13 14.22 -5.48
CA THR A 8 0.59 12.89 -5.82
C THR A 8 1.61 12.06 -6.58
N VAL A 9 2.25 12.65 -7.59
CA VAL A 9 3.30 11.99 -8.40
C VAL A 9 4.45 11.45 -7.54
N SER A 10 4.87 12.18 -6.51
CA SER A 10 5.92 11.71 -5.59
C SER A 10 5.44 10.55 -4.72
N ALA A 11 4.20 10.60 -4.25
CA ALA A 11 3.59 9.52 -3.47
C ALA A 11 3.36 8.26 -4.31
N GLU A 12 2.88 8.40 -5.54
CA GLU A 12 2.69 7.31 -6.51
C GLU A 12 4.02 6.64 -6.85
N ASN A 13 5.07 7.42 -7.12
CA ASN A 13 6.41 6.89 -7.38
C ASN A 13 6.98 6.11 -6.18
N ALA A 14 6.72 6.58 -4.95
CA ALA A 14 7.13 5.87 -3.75
C ALA A 14 6.41 4.53 -3.59
N ILE A 15 5.10 4.48 -3.91
CA ILE A 15 4.27 3.27 -3.77
C ILE A 15 4.45 2.30 -4.94
N SER A 16 4.80 2.78 -6.14
CA SER A 16 5.03 1.94 -7.32
C SER A 16 6.04 0.82 -7.03
N LYS A 17 7.06 1.11 -6.20
CA LYS A 17 8.04 0.12 -5.71
C LYS A 17 7.45 -0.99 -4.84
N LEU A 18 6.30 -0.75 -4.19
CA LEU A 18 5.55 -1.73 -3.40
C LEU A 18 4.57 -2.55 -4.26
N GLN A 19 4.18 -2.03 -5.43
CA GLN A 19 3.27 -2.72 -6.35
C GLN A 19 4.00 -3.67 -7.31
N GLY A 20 5.29 -3.46 -7.58
CA GLY A 20 6.07 -4.35 -8.45
C GLY A 20 6.38 -5.72 -7.85
N SER A 21 6.18 -5.92 -6.54
CA SER A 21 6.51 -7.15 -5.80
C SER A 21 5.30 -8.01 -5.46
N THR A 22 4.16 -7.82 -6.13
CA THR A 22 2.95 -8.63 -5.92
C THR A 22 3.33 -10.10 -5.99
N PHE A 23 3.12 -10.82 -4.88
CA PHE A 23 3.28 -12.27 -4.79
C PHE A 23 2.48 -12.92 -5.92
N SER A 24 3.14 -13.30 -7.03
CA SER A 24 2.44 -13.80 -8.22
C SER A 24 1.72 -15.12 -7.98
N HIS A 25 1.98 -15.75 -6.85
CA HIS A 25 1.46 -17.06 -6.47
C HIS A 25 0.24 -17.00 -5.53
N GLN A 26 -0.27 -15.82 -5.14
CA GLN A 26 -1.51 -15.65 -4.35
C GLN A 26 -1.68 -16.62 -3.15
N GLY A 27 -0.59 -17.02 -2.49
CA GLY A 27 -0.66 -18.03 -1.43
C GLY A 27 -1.01 -19.43 -1.91
N GLN A 28 -0.56 -19.82 -3.11
CA GLN A 28 -0.71 -21.17 -3.66
C GLN A 28 -0.34 -22.21 -2.62
N GLN A 29 -1.31 -23.02 -2.25
CA GLN A 29 -1.16 -24.01 -1.20
C GLN A 29 -0.19 -25.10 -1.64
N VAL A 30 0.74 -25.42 -0.75
CA VAL A 30 1.63 -26.57 -0.89
C VAL A 30 0.83 -27.83 -0.64
N GLU A 31 1.02 -28.79 -1.53
CA GLU A 31 0.42 -30.12 -1.46
C GLU A 31 1.51 -31.17 -1.25
N THR A 32 1.23 -32.17 -0.43
CA THR A 32 2.07 -33.35 -0.31
C THR A 32 1.49 -34.40 -1.27
N SER A 33 2.32 -34.99 -2.14
CA SER A 33 1.88 -35.92 -3.19
C SER A 33 1.36 -37.28 -2.67
N GLY A 34 0.36 -37.26 -1.78
CA GLY A 34 -0.25 -38.44 -1.15
C GLY A 34 0.46 -38.95 0.11
N SER A 35 1.42 -38.21 0.67
CA SER A 35 2.12 -38.65 1.88
C SER A 35 1.18 -38.68 3.10
N THR A 36 1.18 -39.80 3.83
CA THR A 36 0.34 -40.01 5.02
C THR A 36 1.11 -39.85 6.34
N LEU A 37 2.39 -39.46 6.26
CA LEU A 37 3.20 -39.20 7.46
C LEU A 37 2.65 -37.98 8.19
N LYS A 38 2.35 -38.11 9.49
CA LYS A 38 1.81 -37.02 10.32
C LYS A 38 2.66 -35.75 10.27
N CYS A 39 3.99 -35.88 10.29
CA CYS A 39 4.91 -34.75 10.19
C CYS A 39 4.77 -33.99 8.86
N MET A 40 4.48 -34.69 7.76
CA MET A 40 4.27 -34.06 6.45
C MET A 40 2.94 -33.32 6.40
N SER A 41 1.88 -33.85 6.99
CA SER A 41 0.60 -33.13 7.14
C SER A 41 0.76 -31.87 7.99
N SER A 42 1.47 -31.95 9.11
CA SER A 42 1.74 -30.77 9.96
C SER A 42 2.59 -29.73 9.24
N ALA A 43 3.64 -30.16 8.51
CA ALA A 43 4.47 -29.26 7.72
C ALA A 43 3.67 -28.59 6.58
N LYS A 44 2.79 -29.35 5.90
CA LYS A 44 1.88 -28.82 4.89
C LYS A 44 0.99 -27.72 5.46
N GLN A 45 0.34 -27.99 6.59
CA GLN A 45 -0.55 -27.04 7.24
C GLN A 45 0.20 -25.76 7.64
N LEU A 46 1.34 -25.90 8.34
CA LEU A 46 2.17 -24.77 8.75
C LEU A 46 2.59 -23.91 7.56
N ASN A 47 3.02 -24.53 6.46
CA ASN A 47 3.46 -23.79 5.27
C ASN A 47 2.29 -23.02 4.63
N ASN A 48 1.12 -23.65 4.54
CA ASN A 48 -0.07 -22.99 4.00
C ASN A 48 -0.57 -21.84 4.89
N ASP A 49 -0.50 -21.99 6.21
CA ASP A 49 -0.82 -20.92 7.15
C ASP A 49 0.16 -19.75 7.00
N MET A 50 1.47 -20.02 6.91
CA MET A 50 2.48 -18.99 6.67
C MET A 50 2.28 -18.26 5.34
N LEU A 51 1.95 -18.98 4.27
CA LEU A 51 1.67 -18.38 2.96
C LEU A 51 0.43 -17.48 3.00
N LYS A 52 -0.59 -17.89 3.75
CA LYS A 52 -1.79 -17.06 3.99
C LYS A 52 -1.44 -15.79 4.76
N ASP A 53 -0.71 -15.89 5.87
CA ASP A 53 -0.33 -14.76 6.70
C ASP A 53 0.54 -13.74 5.92
N LEU A 54 1.46 -14.24 5.09
CA LEU A 54 2.27 -13.39 4.20
C LEU A 54 1.39 -12.65 3.18
N ASN A 55 0.38 -13.31 2.62
CA ASN A 55 -0.55 -12.67 1.68
C ASN A 55 -1.40 -11.58 2.36
N GLU A 56 -1.86 -11.83 3.60
CA GLU A 56 -2.59 -10.84 4.41
C GLU A 56 -1.71 -9.63 4.77
N LEU A 57 -0.44 -9.87 5.10
CA LEU A 57 0.54 -8.80 5.36
C LEU A 57 0.77 -7.92 4.13
N VAL A 58 1.01 -8.53 2.96
CA VAL A 58 1.19 -7.79 1.69
C VAL A 58 -0.04 -6.95 1.38
N THR A 59 -1.24 -7.53 1.51
CA THR A 59 -2.50 -6.82 1.27
C THR A 59 -2.66 -5.64 2.23
N SER A 60 -2.32 -5.82 3.51
CA SER A 60 -2.37 -4.76 4.51
C SER A 60 -1.39 -3.63 4.19
N ILE A 61 -0.15 -3.95 3.81
CA ILE A 61 0.86 -2.96 3.41
C ILE A 61 0.38 -2.18 2.19
N GLN A 62 -0.18 -2.85 1.18
CA GLN A 62 -0.78 -2.18 0.01
C GLN A 62 -1.93 -1.26 0.40
N GLY A 63 -2.77 -1.70 1.35
CA GLY A 63 -3.85 -0.88 1.91
C GLY A 63 -3.32 0.39 2.61
N GLN A 64 -2.27 0.28 3.41
CA GLN A 64 -1.65 1.45 4.04
C GLN A 64 -0.97 2.36 3.02
N ALA A 65 -0.31 1.79 2.00
CA ALA A 65 0.32 2.54 0.93
C ALA A 65 -0.71 3.42 0.21
N LYS A 66 -1.89 2.89 -0.14
CA LYS A 66 -2.98 3.68 -0.75
C LYS A 66 -3.45 4.87 0.09
N LYS A 67 -3.30 4.82 1.42
CA LYS A 67 -3.62 5.98 2.27
C LYS A 67 -2.62 7.11 2.08
N VAL A 68 -1.35 6.81 1.79
CA VAL A 68 -0.32 7.83 1.53
C VAL A 68 -0.65 8.61 0.27
N THR A 69 -1.07 7.95 -0.81
CA THR A 69 -1.57 8.65 -2.01
C THR A 69 -2.83 9.45 -1.73
N GLY A 70 -3.82 8.88 -1.02
CA GLY A 70 -5.03 9.63 -0.68
C GLY A 70 -4.77 10.87 0.19
N LEU A 71 -3.81 10.78 1.12
CA LEU A 71 -3.37 11.95 1.90
C LEU A 71 -2.67 12.97 1.00
N ALA A 72 -1.85 12.51 0.06
CA ALA A 72 -1.16 13.39 -0.87
C ALA A 72 -2.15 14.17 -1.76
N GLU A 73 -3.18 13.50 -2.29
CA GLU A 73 -4.28 14.09 -3.05
C GLU A 73 -5.04 15.14 -2.21
N LEU A 74 -5.37 14.80 -0.96
CA LEU A 74 -6.11 15.70 -0.09
C LEU A 74 -5.33 16.98 0.23
N ILE A 75 -4.03 16.86 0.50
CA ILE A 75 -3.17 18.04 0.75
C ILE A 75 -3.04 18.88 -0.51
N GLU A 76 -2.81 18.26 -1.67
CA GLU A 76 -2.68 18.98 -2.93
C GLU A 76 -3.97 19.73 -3.30
N SER A 77 -5.14 19.12 -3.08
CA SER A 77 -6.42 19.81 -3.28
C SER A 77 -6.60 21.01 -2.33
N ARG A 78 -6.14 20.91 -1.09
CA ARG A 78 -6.19 22.04 -0.14
C ARG A 78 -5.21 23.14 -0.53
N ASP A 79 -3.99 22.77 -0.91
CA ASP A 79 -2.97 23.71 -1.38
C ASP A 79 -3.48 24.55 -2.58
N GLN A 80 -4.22 23.91 -3.51
CA GLN A 80 -4.85 24.59 -4.64
C GLN A 80 -5.99 25.53 -4.20
N GLN A 81 -6.83 25.10 -3.26
CA GLN A 81 -7.92 25.94 -2.71
C GLN A 81 -7.37 27.15 -1.97
N ASP A 82 -6.37 26.98 -1.11
CA ASP A 82 -5.73 28.05 -0.37
C ASP A 82 -5.03 29.02 -1.32
N ALA A 83 -4.30 28.51 -2.33
CA ALA A 83 -3.68 29.35 -3.35
C ALA A 83 -4.72 30.18 -4.11
N SER A 84 -5.82 29.56 -4.54
CA SER A 84 -6.91 30.28 -5.24
C SER A 84 -7.52 31.36 -4.35
N THR A 85 -7.80 31.03 -3.09
CA THR A 85 -8.38 31.94 -2.10
C THR A 85 -7.47 33.16 -1.88
N LEU A 86 -6.17 32.94 -1.70
CA LEU A 86 -5.18 34.01 -1.53
C LEU A 86 -5.09 34.93 -2.76
N THR A 87 -5.25 34.39 -3.97
CA THR A 87 -5.24 35.18 -5.21
C THR A 87 -6.52 35.98 -5.45
N THR A 88 -7.66 35.52 -4.92
CA THR A 88 -8.95 36.22 -5.04
C THR A 88 -9.25 37.18 -3.89
N MET A 89 -8.45 37.16 -2.82
CA MET A 89 -8.55 38.12 -1.73
C MET A 89 -8.19 39.52 -2.21
N ASN A 90 -9.11 40.47 -2.07
CA ASN A 90 -8.82 41.89 -2.20
C ASN A 90 -8.07 42.35 -0.95
N TRP A 91 -6.77 42.57 -1.08
CA TRP A 91 -5.88 42.86 0.05
C TRP A 91 -5.98 44.30 0.58
N GLY A 92 -6.86 45.15 0.04
CA GLY A 92 -7.23 46.42 0.70
C GLY A 92 -6.10 47.42 0.91
N PHE A 93 -5.03 47.33 0.11
CA PHE A 93 -3.96 48.31 0.00
C PHE A 93 -3.95 48.90 -1.41
#